data_AF-A0A954QP65-F1
#
_entry.id   AF-A0A954QP65-F1
#
_cell.length_a   1.000
_cell.length_b   1.000
_cell.length_c   1.000
_cell.angle_alpha   90.00
_cell.angle_beta   90.00
_cell.angle_gamma   90.00
#
_symmetry.space_group_name_H-M   'P 1'
#
loop_
_entity.id
_entity.type
_entity.pdbx_description
1 polymer ?
#
loop_
_entity_poly.entity_id
_entity_poly.type
_entity_poly.pdbx_seq_one_letter_code
_entity_poly.pdbx_strand_id
1 'polypeptide(L)' 'MAKIVMPLGDATEALDTFYPYFRLQEAGYEVVVAGPEARLYHTVLHEIPPNSDVPWDITQERPGYHIRATVAF' A
#
# COMPACT_ATOMS: atom_id res chain seq x y z
N MET A 1 -5.01 24.17 -2.85
CA MET A 1 -4.70 22.89 -2.19
C MET A 1 -3.36 22.41 -2.74
N ALA A 2 -2.37 22.14 -1.90
CA ALA A 2 -1.10 21.61 -2.39
C ALA A 2 -1.26 20.14 -2.80
N LYS A 3 -0.57 19.73 -3.87
CA LYS A 3 -0.62 18.36 -4.39
C LYS A 3 0.61 17.58 -3.95
N ILE A 4 0.42 16.32 -3.58
CA ILE A 4 1.50 15.38 -3.25
C ILE A 4 1.38 14.20 -4.20
N VAL A 5 2.46 13.89 -4.92
CA VAL A 5 2.56 12.65 -5.70
C VAL A 5 2.95 11.53 -4.75
N MET A 6 2.12 10.49 -4.67
CA MET A 6 2.38 9.30 -3.89
C MET A 6 2.65 8.14 -4.85
N PRO A 7 3.92 7.76 -5.08
CA PRO A 7 4.25 6.64 -5.93
C PRO A 7 3.84 5.31 -5.29
N LEU A 8 3.42 4.37 -6.12
CA LEU A 8 2.85 3.07 -5.77
C LEU A 8 3.42 1.98 -6.68
N GLY A 9 3.47 0.75 -6.17
CA GLY A 9 3.65 -0.47 -6.95
C GLY A 9 2.97 -1.66 -6.27
N ASP A 10 3.06 -2.84 -6.90
CA ASP A 10 2.63 -4.08 -6.24
C ASP A 10 3.53 -4.34 -5.02
N ALA A 11 2.95 -4.95 -3.97
CA ALA A 11 3.62 -5.27 -2.72
C ALA A 11 4.16 -4.05 -1.94
N THR A 12 3.59 -2.86 -2.14
CA THR A 12 3.84 -1.73 -1.23
C THR A 12 3.40 -2.09 0.19
N GLU A 13 4.18 -1.74 1.22
CA GLU A 13 3.84 -2.07 2.60
C GLU A 13 2.55 -1.34 3.01
N ALA A 14 1.61 -2.07 3.63
CA ALA A 14 0.25 -1.59 3.84
C ALA A 14 0.19 -0.36 4.76
N LEU A 15 0.87 -0.38 5.89
CA LEU A 15 0.85 0.72 6.85
C LEU A 15 1.54 1.98 6.28
N ASP A 16 2.72 1.80 5.69
CA ASP A 16 3.52 2.86 5.05
C ASP A 16 2.79 3.49 3.87
N THR A 17 1.85 2.77 3.26
CA THR A 17 1.01 3.29 2.18
C THR A 17 -0.24 4.01 2.70
N PHE A 18 -1.02 3.34 3.57
CA PHE A 18 -2.32 3.88 3.96
C PHE A 18 -2.22 4.99 5.00
N TYR A 19 -1.21 4.97 5.87
CA TYR A 19 -1.03 6.05 6.84
C TYR A 19 -0.84 7.41 6.15
N PRO A 20 0.14 7.63 5.25
CA PRO A 20 0.26 8.90 4.56
C PRO A 20 -0.92 9.18 3.62
N TYR A 21 -1.48 8.16 2.95
CA TYR A 21 -2.67 8.34 2.11
C TYR A 21 -3.81 9.02 2.87
N PHE A 22 -4.14 8.55 4.08
CA PHE A 22 -5.22 9.13 4.87
C PHE A 22 -4.80 10.44 5.54
N ARG A 23 -3.62 10.49 6.19
CA ARG A 23 -3.21 11.66 6.99
C ARG A 23 -2.96 12.91 6.15
N LEU A 24 -2.45 12.75 4.93
CA LEU A 24 -2.26 13.88 4.02
C LEU A 24 -3.61 14.46 3.57
N GLN A 25 -4.60 13.62 3.30
CA GLN A 25 -5.95 14.09 2.96
C GLN A 25 -6.62 14.80 4.14
N GLU A 26 -6.51 14.25 5.36
CA GLU A 26 -6.98 14.90 6.58
C GLU A 26 -6.32 16.27 6.83
N ALA A 27 -5.03 16.40 6.49
CA ALA A 27 -4.29 17.65 6.58
C ALA A 27 -4.59 18.63 5.43
N GLY A 28 -5.50 18.29 4.51
CA GLY A 28 -5.96 19.18 3.44
C GLY A 28 -5.06 19.18 2.18
N TYR A 29 -4.27 18.12 1.97
CA TYR A 29 -3.52 17.92 0.73
C TYR A 29 -4.31 17.07 -0.27
N GLU A 30 -4.11 17.37 -1.56
CA GLU A 30 -4.57 16.49 -2.63
C GLU A 30 -3.50 15.42 -2.88
N VAL A 31 -3.83 14.15 -2.62
CA VAL A 31 -2.92 13.02 -2.84
C VAL A 31 -3.16 12.45 -4.25
N VAL A 32 -2.16 12.56 -5.11
CA VAL A 32 -2.16 11.98 -6.47
C VAL A 32 -1.45 10.64 -6.41
N VAL A 33 -2.23 9.56 -6.38
CA VAL A 33 -1.69 8.19 -6.36
C VAL A 33 -1.21 7.81 -7.76
N ALA A 34 0.09 7.59 -7.91
CA ALA A 34 0.75 7.34 -9.17
C ALA A 34 1.38 5.94 -9.17
N GLY A 35 1.14 5.14 -10.20
CA GLY A 35 1.76 3.81 -10.37
C GLY A 35 2.38 3.65 -11.75
N PRO A 36 3.12 2.54 -12.01
CA PRO A 36 3.57 2.22 -13.38
C PRO A 36 2.43 2.19 -14.41
N GLU A 37 1.24 1.83 -13.98
CA GLU A 37 -0.02 1.90 -14.74
C GLU A 37 -1.10 2.51 -13.86
N ALA A 38 -2.09 3.17 -14.46
CA ALA A 38 -3.27 3.67 -13.73
C ALA A 38 -4.26 2.51 -13.46
N ARG A 39 -3.88 1.63 -12.52
CA ARG A 39 -4.65 0.43 -12.15
C ARG A 39 -4.78 0.22 -10.65
N LEU A 40 -5.49 -0.84 -10.29
CA LEU A 40 -5.55 -1.33 -8.91
C LEU A 40 -4.28 -2.16 -8.61
N TYR A 41 -3.68 -1.92 -7.45
CA TYR A 41 -2.51 -2.63 -6.96
C TYR A 41 -2.85 -3.32 -5.64
N HIS A 42 -2.16 -4.42 -5.35
CA HIS A 42 -2.16 -5.05 -4.04
C HIS A 42 -1.02 -4.50 -3.18
N THR A 43 -1.33 -4.11 -1.95
CA THR A 43 -0.30 -3.95 -0.90
C THR A 43 0.22 -5.33 -0.48
N VAL A 44 1.29 -5.38 0.32
CA VAL A 44 1.75 -6.61 0.99
C VAL A 44 1.27 -6.64 2.43
N LEU A 45 0.99 -7.84 2.95
CA LEU A 45 0.84 -8.11 4.36
C LEU A 45 2.00 -8.97 4.84
N HIS A 46 2.56 -8.64 6.00
CA HIS A 46 3.55 -9.43 6.70
C HIS A 46 2.90 -10.07 7.93
N GLU A 47 2.47 -11.33 7.79
CA GLU A 47 1.80 -12.06 8.87
C GLU A 47 2.58 -13.34 9.21
N ILE A 48 2.61 -13.72 10.48
CA ILE A 48 2.98 -15.08 10.89
C ILE A 48 1.71 -15.93 10.82
N PRO A 49 1.58 -16.87 9.87
CA PRO A 49 0.33 -17.59 9.68
C PRO A 49 -0.10 -18.35 10.95
N PRO A 50 -1.37 -18.23 11.38
CA PRO A 50 -1.87 -19.07 12.46
C PRO A 50 -1.87 -20.54 12.01
N ASN A 51 -1.48 -21.45 12.91
CA ASN A 51 -1.43 -22.90 12.67
C ASN A 51 -0.55 -23.31 11.48
N SER A 52 0.62 -22.69 11.32
CA SER A 52 1.62 -23.17 10.37
C SER A 52 2.04 -24.62 10.71
N ASP A 53 1.96 -25.52 9.73
CA ASP A 53 2.43 -26.91 9.85
C ASP A 53 3.95 -27.00 10.14
N VAL A 54 4.66 -25.89 9.89
CA VAL A 54 6.08 -25.71 10.19
C VAL A 54 6.21 -24.68 11.31
N PRO A 55 6.91 -24.99 12.43
CA PRO A 55 7.30 -23.98 13.41
C PRO A 55 8.09 -22.88 12.69
N TRP A 56 7.52 -21.68 12.64
CA TRP A 56 7.99 -20.60 11.77
C TRP A 56 7.97 -19.27 12.53
N ASP A 57 9.16 -18.72 12.76
CA ASP A 57 9.36 -17.53 13.60
C ASP A 57 9.44 -16.22 12.78
N ILE A 58 9.27 -16.28 11.45
CA ILE A 58 9.35 -15.12 10.55
C ILE A 58 8.02 -14.85 9.84
N THR A 59 7.83 -13.64 9.30
CA THR A 59 6.60 -13.30 8.58
C THR A 59 6.56 -13.95 7.19
N GLN A 60 5.36 -14.26 6.71
CA GLN A 60 5.08 -14.62 5.32
C GLN A 60 4.45 -13.41 4.62
N GLU A 61 4.91 -13.12 3.40
CA GLU A 61 4.31 -12.11 2.54
C GLU A 61 3.10 -12.67 1.80
N ARG A 62 1.98 -11.94 1.84
CA ARG A 62 0.75 -12.27 1.12
C ARG A 62 0.14 -11.02 0.47
N PRO A 63 -0.65 -11.16 -0.61
CA PRO A 63 -1.43 -10.05 -1.15
C PRO A 63 -2.32 -9.44 -0.06
N GLY A 64 -2.23 -8.13 0.09
CA GLY A 64 -2.95 -7.35 1.08
C GLY A 64 -4.14 -6.60 0.51
N TYR A 65 -4.41 -5.44 1.11
CA TYR A 65 -5.44 -4.52 0.69
C TYR A 65 -5.15 -3.93 -0.69
N HIS A 66 -6.13 -3.20 -1.23
CA HIS A 66 -6.03 -2.63 -2.55
C HIS A 66 -5.92 -1.11 -2.47
N ILE A 67 -5.11 -0.53 -3.35
CA ILE A 67 -5.07 0.90 -3.58
C ILE A 67 -5.01 1.17 -5.09
N ARG A 68 -5.68 2.22 -5.54
CA ARG A 68 -5.81 2.55 -6.97
C ARG A 68 -4.87 3.70 -7.32
N ALA A 69 -3.96 3.46 -8.26
CA ALA A 69 -3.31 4.56 -8.97
C ALA A 69 -4.30 5.20 -9.93
N THR A 70 -4.35 6.54 -9.91
CA THR A 70 -5.18 7.33 -10.82
C THR A 70 -4.38 7.87 -12.01
N VAL A 71 -3.06 7.88 -11.90
CA VAL A 71 -2.14 8.31 -12.97
C VAL A 71 -1.01 7.29 -13.15
N ALA A 72 -0.51 7.19 -14.39
CA ALA A 72 0.66 6.41 -14.75
C ALA A 72 1.91 7.32 -14.80
N PHE A 73 3.10 6.75 -14.59
CA PHE A 73 4.40 7.44 -14.78
C PHE A 73 5.43 6.55 -15.46
#